data_AF-A0AAV6JDI0-F1
#
_entry.id   AF-A0AAV6JDI0-F1
#
_cell.length_a   1.000
_cell.length_b   1.000
_cell.length_c   1.000
_cell.angle_alpha   90.00
_cell.angle_beta   90.00
_cell.angle_gamma   90.00
#
_symmetry.space_group_name_H-M   'P 1'
#
loop_
_entity.id
_entity.type
_entity.pdbx_description
1 polymer ?
#
loop_
_entity_poly.entity_id
_entity_poly.type
_entity_poly.pdbx_seq_one_letter_code
_entity_poly.pdbx_strand_id
1 'polypeptide(L)'
;MDEKAEIAPVNLYPRSTDGLESATMSYDDEIRRKKRRKRLVYIAAFAVFQTVVILVFALVVMRVRAPEVEIDSAAVEELSGGASSHYNMTIVARLKIKNKNFGDYKYERTAMNISHGGVTVGEGVILNGKAEARDTETVQVTARVSSVVASSNETSSGILVLESKAALRGKVHLMKMWGIHFPMMKKRKGAQMNCVMEINLASRVVQDMDCDD
;
A
#
# COMPACT_ATOMS: atom_id res chain seq x y z
N MET A 1 -68.76 45.14 76.45
CA MET A 1 -70.03 44.92 75.74
C MET A 1 -70.07 45.92 74.60
N ASP A 2 -69.94 45.63 73.32
CA ASP A 2 -69.71 44.41 72.55
C ASP A 2 -69.11 44.93 71.22
N GLU A 3 -67.89 44.52 70.88
CA GLU A 3 -67.58 43.68 69.72
C GLU A 3 -68.61 43.70 68.58
N LYS A 4 -68.22 44.25 67.42
CA LYS A 4 -68.70 43.76 66.13
C LYS A 4 -67.55 43.78 65.13
N ALA A 5 -66.95 42.60 64.97
CA ALA A 5 -65.96 42.29 63.96
C ALA A 5 -66.57 42.33 62.56
N GLU A 6 -65.83 42.93 61.64
CA GLU A 6 -66.05 42.88 60.19
C GLU A 6 -65.48 41.55 59.66
N ILE A 7 -66.34 40.71 59.07
CA ILE A 7 -65.93 39.43 58.49
C ILE A 7 -65.77 39.63 56.98
N ALA A 8 -64.52 39.67 56.52
CA ALA A 8 -64.20 39.53 55.11
C ALA A 8 -64.44 38.09 54.63
N PRO A 9 -64.88 37.86 53.38
CA PRO A 9 -65.13 36.51 52.89
C PRO A 9 -63.81 35.73 52.77
N VAL A 10 -63.75 34.59 53.45
CA VAL A 10 -62.68 33.60 53.30
C VAL A 10 -62.80 33.00 51.90
N ASN A 11 -61.90 33.38 50.99
CA ASN A 11 -61.71 32.69 49.72
C ASN A 11 -61.12 31.30 49.99
N LEU A 12 -62.00 30.31 50.13
CA LEU A 12 -61.65 28.89 50.08
C LEU A 12 -61.33 28.51 48.63
N TYR A 13 -60.09 28.77 48.21
CA TYR A 13 -59.52 28.02 47.10
C TYR A 13 -59.16 26.62 47.63
N PRO A 14 -59.69 25.53 47.05
CA PRO A 14 -59.16 24.20 47.33
C PRO A 14 -57.70 24.19 46.85
N ARG A 15 -56.78 23.89 47.76
CA ARG A 15 -55.37 23.66 47.45
C ARG A 15 -55.25 22.40 46.60
N SER A 16 -55.36 22.56 45.28
CA SER A 16 -55.13 21.52 44.27
C SER A 16 -53.72 21.65 43.65
N THR A 17 -52.72 22.03 44.44
CA THR A 17 -51.32 22.14 43.98
C THR A 17 -50.66 20.78 43.85
N ASP A 18 -51.00 19.86 44.75
CA ASP A 18 -50.25 18.62 44.93
C ASP A 18 -50.50 17.60 43.81
N GLY A 19 -51.68 17.66 43.16
CA GLY A 19 -52.02 16.82 42.00
C GLY A 19 -51.47 17.34 40.66
N LEU A 20 -51.38 18.66 40.48
CA LEU A 20 -50.89 19.28 39.25
C LEU A 20 -49.35 19.22 39.18
N GLU A 21 -48.64 19.44 40.29
CA GLU A 21 -47.20 19.27 40.37
C GLU A 21 -46.78 17.80 40.21
N SER A 22 -47.53 16.85 40.79
CA SER A 22 -47.27 15.41 40.64
C SER A 22 -47.49 14.92 39.19
N ALA A 23 -48.56 15.38 38.53
CA ALA A 23 -48.84 15.05 37.14
C ALA A 23 -47.83 15.67 36.15
N THR A 24 -47.41 16.92 36.39
CA THR A 24 -46.40 17.61 35.56
C THR A 24 -45.00 17.01 35.74
N MET A 25 -44.60 16.64 36.96
CA MET A 25 -43.37 15.90 37.21
C MET A 25 -43.34 14.53 36.52
N SER A 26 -44.44 13.77 36.58
CA SER A 26 -44.57 12.48 35.91
C SER A 26 -44.49 12.61 34.38
N TYR A 27 -45.17 13.61 33.81
CA TYR A 27 -45.15 13.90 32.38
C TYR A 27 -43.74 14.32 31.88
N ASP A 28 -43.05 15.19 32.61
CA ASP A 28 -41.70 15.64 32.25
C ASP A 28 -40.67 14.50 32.30
N ASP A 29 -40.78 13.59 33.27
CA ASP A 29 -39.93 12.42 33.36
C ASP A 29 -40.18 11.43 32.20
N GLU A 30 -41.43 11.26 31.76
CA GLU A 30 -41.73 10.49 30.56
C GLU A 30 -41.15 11.12 29.28
N ILE A 31 -41.27 12.44 29.12
CA ILE A 31 -40.69 13.17 27.98
C ILE A 31 -39.16 13.07 28.00
N ARG A 32 -38.52 13.21 29.17
CA ARG A 32 -37.07 13.03 29.34
C ARG A 32 -36.62 11.61 29.01
N ARG A 33 -37.36 10.58 29.45
CA ARG A 33 -37.11 9.18 29.12
C ARG A 33 -37.24 8.92 27.62
N LYS A 34 -38.25 9.50 26.95
CA LYS A 34 -38.44 9.42 25.49
C LYS A 34 -37.29 10.08 24.73
N LYS A 35 -36.81 11.26 25.16
CA LYS A 35 -35.65 11.95 24.57
C LYS A 35 -34.35 11.16 24.74
N ARG A 36 -34.10 10.60 25.94
CA ARG A 36 -32.95 9.72 26.20
C ARG A 36 -32.97 8.46 25.33
N ARG A 37 -34.13 7.82 25.19
CA ARG A 37 -34.31 6.65 24.32
C ARG A 37 -34.02 6.98 22.85
N LYS A 38 -34.54 8.10 22.34
CA LYS A 38 -34.22 8.57 20.98
C LYS A 38 -32.71 8.76 20.78
N ARG A 39 -32.03 9.40 21.74
CA ARG A 39 -30.56 9.57 21.69
C ARG A 39 -29.80 8.24 21.68
N LEU A 40 -30.22 7.27 22.50
CA LEU A 40 -29.63 5.93 22.50
C LEU A 40 -29.82 5.22 21.16
N VAL A 41 -31.00 5.34 20.54
CA VAL A 41 -31.25 4.79 19.19
C VAL A 41 -30.34 5.44 18.15
N TYR A 42 -30.16 6.76 18.19
CA TYR A 42 -29.22 7.44 17.28
C TYR A 42 -27.77 7.01 17.48
N ILE A 43 -27.33 6.85 18.74
CA ILE A 43 -25.98 6.35 19.05
C ILE A 43 -25.81 4.92 18.53
N ALA A 44 -26.79 4.04 18.75
CA ALA A 44 -26.76 2.67 18.25
C ALA A 44 -26.73 2.63 16.72
N ALA A 45 -27.53 3.46 16.04
CA ALA A 45 -27.53 3.56 14.58
C ALA A 45 -26.18 4.06 14.05
N PHE A 46 -25.59 5.08 14.68
CA PHE A 46 -24.26 5.58 14.32
C PHE A 46 -23.18 4.52 14.53
N ALA A 47 -23.24 3.77 15.64
CA ALA A 47 -22.31 2.67 15.90
C ALA A 47 -22.39 1.59 14.80
N VAL A 48 -23.60 1.18 14.40
CA VAL A 48 -23.80 0.23 13.29
C VAL A 48 -23.29 0.78 11.97
N PHE A 49 -23.49 2.07 11.69
CA PHE A 49 -22.93 2.68 10.49
C PHE A 49 -21.39 2.65 10.51
N GLN A 50 -20.78 3.03 11.63
CA GLN A 50 -19.33 3.04 11.80
C GLN A 50 -18.74 1.63 11.68
N THR A 51 -19.40 0.58 12.20
CA THR A 51 -18.91 -0.79 12.04
C THR A 51 -18.85 -1.21 10.58
N VAL A 52 -19.87 -0.89 9.77
CA VAL A 52 -19.87 -1.16 8.33
C VAL A 52 -18.71 -0.44 7.64
N VAL A 53 -18.51 0.85 7.94
CA VAL A 53 -17.42 1.65 7.39
C VAL A 53 -16.06 1.03 7.74
N ILE A 54 -15.83 0.71 9.02
CA ILE A 54 -14.59 0.09 9.50
C ILE A 54 -14.35 -1.26 8.81
N LEU A 55 -15.38 -2.08 8.64
CA LEU A 55 -15.28 -3.37 7.94
C LEU A 55 -14.83 -3.18 6.49
N VAL A 56 -15.42 -2.24 5.75
CA VAL A 56 -15.02 -1.95 4.36
C VAL A 56 -13.58 -1.45 4.31
N PHE A 57 -13.19 -0.51 5.17
CA PHE A 57 -11.81 -0.02 5.23
C PHE A 57 -10.82 -1.14 5.57
N ALA A 58 -11.16 -2.00 6.53
CA ALA A 58 -10.33 -3.14 6.90
C ALA A 58 -10.13 -4.09 5.71
N LEU A 59 -11.19 -4.42 4.97
CA LEU A 59 -11.09 -5.27 3.77
C LEU A 59 -10.18 -4.66 2.69
N VAL A 60 -10.27 -3.35 2.48
CA VAL A 60 -9.45 -2.65 1.48
C VAL A 60 -7.98 -2.59 1.90
N VAL A 61 -7.70 -2.19 3.15
CA VAL A 61 -6.33 -2.00 3.67
C VAL A 61 -5.61 -3.34 3.88
N MET A 62 -6.32 -4.39 4.31
CA MET A 62 -5.74 -5.72 4.53
C MET A 62 -5.51 -6.52 3.25
N ARG A 63 -6.03 -6.07 2.11
CA ARG A 63 -5.85 -6.72 0.80
C ARG A 63 -4.46 -6.41 0.24
N VAL A 64 -3.54 -7.35 0.47
CA VAL A 64 -2.16 -7.25 -0.01
C VAL A 64 -2.03 -7.75 -1.46
N ARG A 65 -1.59 -6.86 -2.34
CA ARG A 65 -1.23 -7.08 -3.74
C ARG A 65 0.28 -7.37 -3.87
N ALA A 66 0.66 -8.05 -4.93
CA ALA A 66 2.07 -8.18 -5.28
C ALA A 66 2.63 -6.78 -5.63
N PRO A 67 3.88 -6.47 -5.27
CA PRO A 67 4.57 -5.32 -5.81
C PRO A 67 4.88 -5.56 -7.29
N GLU A 68 5.16 -4.47 -8.00
CA GLU A 68 5.59 -4.51 -9.41
C GLU A 68 7.02 -4.01 -9.51
N VAL A 69 7.75 -4.55 -10.47
CA VAL A 69 9.17 -4.26 -10.69
C VAL A 69 9.33 -3.95 -12.15
N GLU A 70 9.56 -2.68 -12.44
CA GLU A 70 9.66 -2.15 -13.80
C GLU A 70 11.10 -1.67 -14.04
N ILE A 71 11.65 -1.88 -15.23
CA ILE A 71 12.91 -1.23 -15.63
C ILE A 71 12.58 0.16 -16.15
N ASP A 72 13.09 1.21 -15.49
CA ASP A 72 12.89 2.61 -15.88
C ASP A 72 13.83 3.03 -17.01
N SER A 73 15.09 2.60 -16.92
CA SER A 73 16.10 2.87 -17.95
C SER A 73 17.27 1.92 -17.81
N ALA A 74 17.89 1.54 -18.93
CA ALA A 74 19.15 0.81 -18.94
C ALA A 74 20.16 1.54 -19.85
N ALA A 75 21.43 1.56 -19.43
CA ALA A 75 22.52 2.16 -20.17
C ALA A 75 23.76 1.24 -20.13
N VAL A 76 24.54 1.28 -21.20
CA VAL A 76 25.85 0.61 -21.27
C VAL A 76 26.91 1.64 -20.90
N GLU A 77 27.61 1.44 -19.79
CA GLU A 77 28.65 2.38 -19.33
C GLU A 77 30.03 2.02 -19.90
N GLU A 78 30.38 0.73 -19.87
CA GLU A 78 31.67 0.25 -20.34
C GLU A 78 31.44 -0.89 -21.31
N LEU A 79 32.16 -0.88 -22.44
CA LEU A 79 32.22 -1.99 -23.38
C LEU A 79 33.67 -2.17 -23.79
N SER A 80 34.18 -3.38 -23.57
CA SER A 80 35.50 -3.84 -24.01
C SER A 80 35.33 -5.09 -24.87
N GLY A 81 36.07 -5.15 -25.98
CA GLY A 81 35.92 -6.19 -26.99
C GLY A 81 34.94 -5.81 -28.12
N GLY A 82 34.61 -6.78 -28.97
CA GLY A 82 33.82 -6.57 -30.18
C GLY A 82 32.98 -7.79 -30.55
N ALA A 83 32.05 -7.63 -31.49
CA ALA A 83 31.04 -8.62 -31.87
C ALA A 83 31.58 -9.99 -32.31
N SER A 84 32.88 -10.13 -32.57
CA SER A 84 33.48 -11.28 -33.25
C SER A 84 34.26 -12.26 -32.37
N SER A 85 34.54 -11.97 -31.09
CA SER A 85 35.36 -12.90 -30.27
C SER A 85 35.03 -12.90 -28.79
N HIS A 86 35.01 -11.74 -28.14
CA HIS A 86 34.70 -11.59 -26.73
C HIS A 86 34.13 -10.19 -26.49
N TYR A 87 33.10 -10.10 -25.65
CA TYR A 87 32.61 -8.83 -25.16
C TYR A 87 32.53 -8.88 -23.63
N ASN A 88 32.94 -7.79 -23.02
CA ASN A 88 32.80 -7.55 -21.60
C ASN A 88 32.25 -6.14 -21.43
N MET A 89 31.07 -6.04 -20.86
CA MET A 89 30.37 -4.78 -20.68
C MET A 89 29.74 -4.64 -19.31
N THR A 90 29.61 -3.38 -18.89
CA THR A 90 28.92 -2.99 -17.67
C THR A 90 27.60 -2.33 -18.06
N ILE A 91 26.50 -2.93 -17.64
CA ILE A 91 25.15 -2.40 -17.82
C ILE A 91 24.69 -1.82 -16.50
N VAL A 92 24.17 -0.60 -16.54
CA VAL A 92 23.55 0.08 -15.42
C VAL A 92 22.08 0.25 -15.71
N ALA A 93 21.25 -0.36 -14.87
CA ALA A 93 19.80 -0.28 -14.95
C ALA A 93 19.23 0.46 -13.74
N ARG A 94 18.19 1.27 -13.96
CA ARG A 94 17.35 1.82 -12.90
C ARG A 94 16.06 1.02 -12.86
N LEU A 95 15.77 0.42 -11.71
CA LEU A 95 14.57 -0.35 -11.44
C LEU A 95 13.61 0.47 -10.58
N LYS A 96 12.32 0.39 -10.87
CA LYS A 96 11.23 0.92 -10.06
C LYS A 96 10.51 -0.22 -9.37
N ILE A 97 10.56 -0.24 -8.04
CA ILE A 97 9.85 -1.19 -7.19
C ILE A 97 8.61 -0.51 -6.65
N LYS A 98 7.48 -0.79 -7.27
CA LYS A 98 6.20 -0.15 -7.00
C LYS A 98 5.40 -0.91 -5.95
N ASN A 99 5.17 -0.28 -4.81
CA ASN A 99 4.38 -0.88 -3.73
C ASN A 99 2.91 -0.47 -3.81
N LYS A 100 2.07 -1.37 -4.30
CA LYS A 100 0.60 -1.16 -4.37
C LYS A 100 -0.13 -1.32 -3.04
N ASN A 101 0.58 -1.49 -1.92
CA ASN A 101 -0.01 -1.81 -0.62
C ASN A 101 0.00 -0.62 0.34
N PHE A 102 -0.93 -0.60 1.29
CA PHE A 102 -1.00 0.41 2.36
C PHE A 102 -0.02 0.17 3.52
N GLY A 103 0.99 -0.67 3.31
CA GLY A 103 2.02 -0.97 4.28
C GLY A 103 3.38 -1.08 3.61
N ASP A 104 4.44 -0.82 4.36
CA ASP A 104 5.81 -0.82 3.85
C ASP A 104 6.18 -2.22 3.30
N TYR A 105 6.61 -2.28 2.06
CA TYR A 105 7.15 -3.50 1.45
C TYR A 105 8.67 -3.55 1.66
N LYS A 106 9.12 -4.48 2.50
CA LYS A 106 10.55 -4.74 2.72
C LYS A 106 10.97 -5.93 1.88
N TYR A 107 11.95 -5.75 1.01
CA TYR A 107 12.46 -6.79 0.14
C TYR A 107 13.89 -7.19 0.51
N GLU A 108 14.20 -8.44 0.24
CA GLU A 108 15.47 -9.08 0.55
C GLU A 108 16.45 -8.93 -0.64
N ARG A 109 17.75 -9.08 -0.36
CA ARG A 109 18.78 -9.08 -1.40
C ARG A 109 18.45 -10.17 -2.42
N THR A 110 18.43 -9.79 -3.70
CA THR A 110 18.02 -10.67 -4.80
C THR A 110 19.00 -10.53 -5.96
N ALA A 111 19.30 -11.63 -6.63
CA ALA A 111 20.08 -11.64 -7.87
C ALA A 111 19.18 -11.42 -9.09
N MET A 112 19.66 -10.62 -10.05
CA MET A 112 19.10 -10.42 -11.37
C MET A 112 20.02 -11.11 -12.37
N ASN A 113 19.53 -12.19 -12.98
CA ASN A 113 20.32 -12.96 -13.93
C ASN A 113 20.16 -12.37 -15.33
N ILE A 114 21.27 -12.24 -16.05
CA ILE A 114 21.30 -11.80 -17.44
C ILE A 114 21.78 -12.98 -18.28
N SER A 115 20.98 -13.37 -19.27
CA SER A 115 21.24 -14.48 -20.15
C SER A 115 21.16 -14.08 -21.63
N HIS A 116 21.90 -14.80 -22.48
CA HIS A 116 21.85 -14.69 -23.93
C HIS A 116 21.70 -16.09 -24.50
N GLY A 117 20.68 -16.34 -25.32
CA GLY A 117 20.42 -17.67 -25.90
C GLY A 117 20.24 -18.77 -24.83
N GLY A 118 19.66 -18.44 -23.68
CA GLY A 118 19.46 -19.35 -22.56
C GLY A 118 20.69 -19.61 -21.67
N VAL A 119 21.84 -19.00 -21.96
CA VAL A 119 23.06 -19.12 -21.14
C VAL A 119 23.25 -17.86 -20.30
N THR A 120 23.44 -18.00 -18.99
CA THR A 120 23.73 -16.87 -18.10
C THR A 120 25.10 -16.27 -18.44
N VAL A 121 25.11 -14.99 -18.82
CA VAL A 121 26.29 -14.22 -19.22
C VAL A 121 26.64 -13.11 -18.23
N GLY A 122 25.78 -12.85 -17.25
CA GLY A 122 26.01 -11.86 -16.22
C GLY A 122 25.02 -11.93 -15.06
N GLU A 123 25.35 -11.22 -13.99
CA GLU A 123 24.50 -11.09 -12.81
C GLU A 123 24.56 -9.64 -12.30
N GLY A 124 23.40 -9.08 -11.97
CA GLY A 124 23.25 -7.84 -11.21
C GLY A 124 22.68 -8.13 -9.84
N VAL A 125 23.07 -7.36 -8.82
CA VAL A 125 22.56 -7.56 -7.45
C VAL A 125 21.61 -6.43 -7.07
N ILE A 126 20.38 -6.79 -6.72
CA ILE A 126 19.43 -5.89 -6.08
C ILE A 126 19.65 -6.01 -4.57
N LEU A 127 20.11 -4.93 -3.94
CA LEU A 127 20.29 -4.89 -2.50
C LEU A 127 18.95 -4.92 -1.77
N ASN A 128 18.95 -5.35 -0.52
CA ASN A 128 17.76 -5.29 0.32
C ASN A 128 17.34 -3.84 0.57
N GLY A 129 16.03 -3.58 0.59
CA GLY A 129 15.50 -2.23 0.75
C GLY A 129 14.05 -2.21 1.19
N LYS A 130 13.42 -1.03 1.10
CA LYS A 130 12.05 -0.80 1.55
C LYS A 130 11.35 0.20 0.64
N ALA A 131 10.24 -0.22 0.03
CA ALA A 131 9.29 0.69 -0.61
C ALA A 131 8.18 1.05 0.38
N GLU A 132 7.90 2.34 0.55
CA GLU A 132 6.88 2.81 1.51
C GLU A 132 5.46 2.48 1.05
N ALA A 133 4.48 2.64 1.95
CA ALA A 133 3.09 2.39 1.63
C ALA A 133 2.63 3.26 0.44
N ARG A 134 2.09 2.63 -0.61
CA ARG A 134 1.61 3.28 -1.84
C ARG A 134 2.68 4.10 -2.58
N ASP A 135 3.95 3.76 -2.41
CA ASP A 135 5.07 4.47 -3.00
C ASP A 135 5.91 3.58 -3.94
N THR A 136 6.78 4.21 -4.73
CA THR A 136 7.69 3.56 -5.67
C THR A 136 9.14 3.85 -5.27
N GLU A 137 9.88 2.80 -4.97
CA GLU A 137 11.31 2.90 -4.68
C GLU A 137 12.12 2.76 -5.98
N THR A 138 13.09 3.64 -6.22
CA THR A 138 13.99 3.53 -7.38
C THR A 138 15.34 3.00 -6.95
N VAL A 139 15.80 1.92 -7.58
CA VAL A 139 17.05 1.24 -7.25
C VAL A 139 17.94 1.15 -8.48
N GLN A 140 19.21 1.51 -8.35
CA GLN A 140 20.21 1.33 -9.39
C GLN A 140 20.87 -0.05 -9.25
N VAL A 141 20.95 -0.78 -10.35
CA VAL A 141 21.58 -2.10 -10.44
C VAL A 141 22.68 -2.04 -11.50
N THR A 142 23.88 -2.42 -11.10
CA THR A 142 25.01 -2.57 -12.01
C THR A 142 25.25 -4.06 -12.23
N ALA A 143 25.27 -4.47 -13.49
CA ALA A 143 25.54 -5.85 -13.89
C ALA A 143 26.72 -5.89 -14.84
N ARG A 144 27.65 -6.83 -14.60
CA ARG A 144 28.74 -7.12 -15.52
C ARG A 144 28.34 -8.30 -16.38
N VAL A 145 28.47 -8.13 -17.69
CA VAL A 145 28.11 -9.12 -18.68
C VAL A 145 29.36 -9.48 -19.47
N SER A 146 29.73 -10.75 -19.46
CA SER A 146 30.89 -11.27 -20.17
C SER A 146 30.56 -12.56 -20.89
N SER A 147 30.96 -12.71 -22.15
CA SER A 147 30.86 -13.99 -22.85
C SER A 147 32.12 -14.83 -22.63
N VAL A 148 31.90 -16.09 -22.23
CA VAL A 148 32.90 -17.17 -22.31
C VAL A 148 32.36 -18.19 -23.30
N VAL A 149 33.07 -18.33 -24.41
CA VAL A 149 32.88 -19.28 -25.53
C VAL A 149 32.03 -18.78 -26.72
N ALA A 150 32.75 -18.76 -27.83
CA ALA A 150 32.34 -18.53 -29.20
C ALA A 150 31.64 -19.75 -29.83
N SER A 151 30.48 -19.53 -30.42
CA SER A 151 29.84 -20.29 -31.51
C SER A 151 28.36 -19.83 -31.54
N SER A 152 27.73 -19.36 -32.61
CA SER A 152 28.03 -19.41 -34.03
C SER A 152 27.06 -18.44 -34.73
N ASN A 153 27.54 -17.64 -35.68
CA ASN A 153 26.78 -16.99 -36.77
C ASN A 153 25.67 -15.95 -36.45
N GLU A 154 25.20 -15.79 -35.21
CA GLU A 154 24.03 -14.92 -34.93
C GLU A 154 24.35 -13.44 -34.67
N THR A 155 25.63 -13.07 -34.56
CA THR A 155 26.06 -11.66 -34.38
C THR A 155 26.39 -10.96 -35.70
N SER A 156 25.81 -11.39 -36.82
CA SER A 156 26.02 -10.74 -38.12
C SER A 156 25.36 -9.36 -38.22
N SER A 157 24.43 -9.03 -37.33
CA SER A 157 23.74 -7.73 -37.26
C SER A 157 24.41 -6.70 -36.34
N GLY A 158 25.37 -7.11 -35.49
CA GLY A 158 25.94 -6.25 -34.45
C GLY A 158 24.99 -5.94 -33.28
N ILE A 159 23.83 -6.62 -33.22
CA ILE A 159 22.85 -6.52 -32.14
C ILE A 159 23.03 -7.71 -31.19
N LEU A 160 23.05 -7.43 -29.89
CA LEU A 160 23.10 -8.41 -28.82
C LEU A 160 21.78 -8.36 -28.05
N VAL A 161 21.06 -9.46 -28.06
CA VAL A 161 19.82 -9.63 -27.29
C VAL A 161 20.17 -10.17 -25.91
N LEU A 162 19.67 -9.54 -24.84
CA LEU A 162 19.83 -10.06 -23.49
C LEU A 162 18.47 -10.25 -22.85
N GLU A 163 18.28 -11.40 -22.22
CA GLU A 163 17.16 -11.66 -21.34
C GLU A 163 17.60 -11.41 -19.89
N SER A 164 16.83 -10.62 -19.16
CA SER A 164 17.06 -10.33 -17.75
C SER A 164 15.89 -10.86 -16.92
N LYS A 165 16.20 -11.64 -15.87
CA LYS A 165 15.21 -12.24 -14.98
C LYS A 165 15.56 -11.95 -13.53
N ALA A 166 14.60 -11.39 -12.79
CA ALA A 166 14.72 -11.14 -11.36
C ALA A 166 13.46 -11.58 -10.60
N ALA A 167 13.64 -12.13 -9.40
CA ALA A 167 12.53 -12.58 -8.55
C ALA A 167 12.65 -11.96 -7.15
N LEU A 168 12.10 -10.76 -7.00
CA LEU A 168 12.10 -10.02 -5.74
C LEU A 168 11.22 -10.73 -4.71
N ARG A 169 11.78 -10.93 -3.50
CA ARG A 169 11.08 -11.54 -2.36
C ARG A 169 11.02 -10.56 -1.21
N GLY A 170 9.86 -10.46 -0.56
CA GLY A 170 9.68 -9.51 0.53
C GLY A 170 8.42 -9.71 1.36
N LYS A 171 8.24 -8.80 2.32
CA LYS A 171 7.14 -8.78 3.28
C LYS A 171 6.50 -7.40 3.32
N VAL A 172 5.19 -7.37 3.15
CA VAL A 172 4.36 -6.17 3.38
C VAL A 172 4.03 -6.10 4.87
N HIS A 173 4.43 -4.98 5.49
CA HIS A 173 4.14 -4.67 6.89
C HIS A 173 2.89 -3.80 6.96
N LEU A 174 1.74 -4.46 7.12
CA LEU A 174 0.49 -3.74 7.34
C LEU A 174 0.52 -3.08 8.73
N MET A 175 -0.24 -1.99 8.91
CA MET A 175 -0.63 -1.42 10.22
C MET A 175 0.24 -0.28 10.81
N LYS A 176 0.95 0.52 10.02
CA LYS A 176 1.46 1.81 10.52
C LYS A 176 0.37 2.90 10.69
N MET A 177 -0.76 2.76 10.01
CA MET A 177 -1.67 3.88 9.75
C MET A 177 -2.66 4.20 10.89
N TRP A 178 -2.96 3.28 11.82
CA TRP A 178 -4.13 3.43 12.70
C TRP A 178 -3.83 3.55 14.20
N GLY A 179 -2.60 3.91 14.60
CA GLY A 179 -2.21 4.11 16.01
C GLY A 179 -2.23 2.86 16.89
N ILE A 180 -2.87 1.77 16.43
CA ILE A 180 -2.87 0.47 17.08
C ILE A 180 -1.66 -0.30 16.57
N HIS A 181 -0.63 -0.39 17.42
CA HIS A 181 0.57 -1.18 17.15
C HIS A 181 0.21 -2.68 17.21
N PHE A 182 -0.22 -3.25 16.09
CA PHE A 182 -0.31 -4.70 15.88
C PHE A 182 0.90 -5.14 15.03
N PRO A 183 2.06 -5.47 15.65
CA PRO A 183 3.32 -5.71 14.94
C PRO A 183 3.37 -7.00 14.10
N MET A 184 2.26 -7.72 13.94
CA MET A 184 2.27 -9.14 13.57
C MET A 184 1.72 -9.47 12.18
N MET A 185 1.07 -8.53 11.47
CA MET A 185 0.52 -8.82 10.15
C MET A 185 1.54 -8.60 9.03
N LYS A 186 2.50 -9.51 8.93
CA LYS A 186 3.46 -9.57 7.83
C LYS A 186 2.95 -10.54 6.76
N LYS A 187 2.66 -10.04 5.57
CA LYS A 187 2.29 -10.90 4.43
C LYS A 187 3.47 -10.99 3.46
N ARG A 188 3.89 -12.21 3.14
CA ARG A 188 4.92 -12.45 2.13
C ARG A 188 4.35 -12.19 0.74
N LYS A 189 5.09 -11.44 -0.07
CA LYS A 189 4.80 -11.21 -1.49
C LYS A 189 6.10 -11.15 -2.25
N GLY A 190 6.09 -11.75 -3.44
CA GLY A 190 7.16 -11.60 -4.41
C GLY A 190 6.66 -10.84 -5.63
N ALA A 191 7.61 -10.34 -6.39
CA ALA A 191 7.43 -9.79 -7.73
C ALA A 191 8.44 -10.48 -8.65
N GLN A 192 8.04 -10.75 -9.88
CA GLN A 192 8.93 -11.27 -10.90
C GLN A 192 9.07 -10.19 -11.98
N MET A 193 10.24 -10.13 -12.58
CA MET A 193 10.54 -9.25 -13.71
C MET A 193 11.22 -10.11 -14.76
N ASN A 194 10.71 -10.04 -15.98
CA ASN A 194 11.28 -10.67 -17.16
C ASN A 194 11.35 -9.60 -18.25
N CYS A 195 12.55 -9.24 -18.67
CA CYS A 195 12.74 -8.23 -19.70
C CYS A 195 13.75 -8.69 -20.74
N VAL A 196 13.45 -8.39 -21.99
CA VAL A 196 14.32 -8.58 -23.15
C VAL A 196 14.84 -7.23 -23.58
N MET A 197 16.15 -7.08 -23.70
CA MET A 197 16.79 -5.85 -24.14
C MET A 197 17.68 -6.10 -25.36
N GLU A 198 17.59 -5.22 -26.35
CA GLU A 198 18.42 -5.26 -27.55
C GLU A 198 19.50 -4.18 -27.50
N ILE A 199 20.76 -4.59 -27.53
CA ILE A 199 21.91 -3.69 -27.46
C ILE A 199 22.63 -3.68 -28.79
N ASN A 200 22.82 -2.49 -29.35
CA ASN A 200 23.72 -2.34 -30.49
C ASN A 200 25.16 -2.21 -29.99
N LEU A 201 26.00 -3.19 -30.33
CA LEU A 201 27.39 -3.24 -29.87
C LEU A 201 28.28 -2.17 -30.53
N ALA A 202 27.91 -1.68 -31.71
CA ALA A 202 28.67 -0.63 -32.41
C ALA A 202 28.39 0.76 -31.83
N SER A 203 27.12 1.10 -31.58
CA SER A 203 26.73 2.39 -31.01
C SER A 203 26.74 2.42 -29.48
N ARG A 204 26.77 1.26 -28.82
CA ARG A 204 26.72 1.10 -27.35
C ARG A 204 25.43 1.62 -26.73
N VAL A 205 24.33 1.50 -27.46
CA VAL A 205 23.01 1.99 -27.06
C VAL A 205 22.04 0.83 -26.96
N VAL A 206 21.20 0.86 -25.92
CA VAL A 206 20.01 0.01 -25.81
C VAL A 206 19.00 0.51 -26.83
N GLN A 207 18.75 -0.27 -27.88
CA GLN A 207 17.84 0.10 -28.97
C GLN A 207 16.39 -0.12 -28.58
N ASP A 208 16.11 -1.26 -27.95
CA ASP A 208 14.76 -1.63 -27.53
C ASP A 208 14.79 -2.39 -26.21
N MET A 209 13.68 -2.32 -25.49
CA MET A 209 13.48 -2.99 -24.22
C MET A 209 12.01 -3.32 -24.03
N ASP A 210 11.73 -4.63 -23.92
CA ASP A 210 10.39 -5.15 -23.69
C ASP A 210 10.37 -5.90 -22.34
N CYS A 211 9.36 -5.66 -21.53
CA CYS A 211 9.23 -6.20 -20.17
C CYS A 211 7.81 -6.73 -19.95
N ASP A 212 7.71 -7.96 -19.45
CA ASP A 212 6.43 -8.53 -19.03
C ASP A 212 5.98 -7.92 -17.69
N ASP A 213 4.72 -7.46 -17.62
CA ASP A 213 4.03 -6.93 -16.42
C ASP A 213 3.41 -8.02 -15.51
#